data_AF-A0A354H2H2-F1
#
_entry.id   AF-A0A354H2H2-F1
#
_cell.length_a   1.000
_cell.length_b   1.000
_cell.length_c   1.000
_cell.angle_alpha   90.00
_cell.angle_beta   90.00
_cell.angle_gamma   90.00
#
_symmetry.space_group_name_H-M   'P 1'
#
loop_
_entity.id
_entity.type
_entity.pdbx_description
1 polymer ?
#
loop_
_entity_poly.entity_id
_entity_poly.type
_entity_poly.pdbx_seq_one_letter_code
_entity_poly.pdbx_strand_id
1 'polypeptide(L)'
;MPMEIKPPYIKKIDEKGGLKIWIVDGALIRHKTDEEFTNYGQHYRYPYIPQDELWLDKEANENERQFFIDHLLVEHRLMKAGKTYNDALYEADKVERKERRISGDVKKVTKNGSKLPDPHDVHKELWKKLENGVSVWIVNGRLVRSVFDIDFTAGGHDKVYEFVPEREVWIDDDIMEIERGYVLLHELHERNRMISGWTYDKAHAESSKMEYHCRHHPDELHDALAAEGWA
;
A
#
# COMPACT_ATOMS: atom_id res chain seq x y z
N MET A 1 -25.77 -7.17 -21.99
CA MET A 1 -24.43 -7.76 -22.17
C MET A 1 -23.53 -7.11 -21.13
N PRO A 2 -22.93 -7.85 -20.19
CA PRO A 2 -21.98 -7.24 -19.26
C PRO A 2 -20.82 -6.67 -20.09
N MET A 3 -20.45 -5.40 -19.82
CA MET A 3 -19.30 -4.78 -20.46
C MET A 3 -18.08 -5.66 -20.21
N GLU A 4 -17.45 -6.13 -21.29
CA GLU A 4 -16.10 -6.70 -21.21
C GLU A 4 -15.19 -5.59 -20.67
N ILE A 5 -14.89 -5.66 -19.37
CA ILE A 5 -13.89 -4.80 -18.74
C ILE A 5 -12.58 -5.16 -19.43
N LYS A 6 -12.03 -4.21 -20.20
CA LYS A 6 -10.71 -4.38 -20.80
C LYS A 6 -9.74 -4.66 -19.65
N PRO A 7 -8.99 -5.77 -19.69
CA PRO A 7 -8.10 -6.12 -18.60
C PRO A 7 -7.09 -4.99 -18.32
N PRO A 8 -6.74 -4.73 -17.05
CA PRO A 8 -5.92 -3.57 -16.65
C PRO A 8 -4.42 -3.72 -17.00
N TYR A 9 -4.07 -4.57 -17.98
CA TYR A 9 -2.68 -4.87 -18.31
C TYR A 9 -1.94 -3.67 -18.90
N ILE A 10 -0.78 -3.37 -18.33
CA ILE A 10 0.18 -2.43 -18.90
C ILE A 10 1.29 -3.20 -19.61
N LYS A 11 1.93 -4.16 -18.92
CA LYS A 11 3.09 -4.87 -19.45
C LYS A 11 3.29 -6.22 -18.77
N LYS A 12 3.51 -7.29 -19.54
CA LYS A 12 4.03 -8.55 -19.01
C LYS A 12 5.53 -8.39 -18.77
N ILE A 13 5.99 -8.67 -17.56
CA ILE A 13 7.40 -8.48 -17.19
C ILE A 13 8.15 -9.79 -17.03
N ASP A 14 7.46 -10.89 -16.72
CA ASP A 14 8.10 -12.19 -16.50
C ASP A 14 7.09 -13.34 -16.63
N GLU A 15 7.59 -14.57 -16.62
CA GLU A 15 6.80 -15.80 -16.47
C GLU A 15 7.59 -16.84 -15.67
N LYS A 16 7.04 -17.29 -14.55
CA LYS A 16 7.70 -18.25 -13.64
C LYS A 16 6.76 -19.40 -13.32
N GLY A 17 7.17 -20.64 -13.62
CA GLY A 17 6.40 -21.84 -13.28
C GLY A 17 5.00 -21.89 -13.91
N GLY A 18 4.82 -21.26 -15.08
CA GLY A 18 3.51 -21.14 -15.76
C GLY A 18 2.61 -20.02 -15.23
N LEU A 19 3.11 -19.16 -14.32
CA LEU A 19 2.45 -17.94 -13.89
C LEU A 19 2.98 -16.74 -14.66
N LYS A 20 2.10 -15.98 -15.33
CA LYS A 20 2.44 -14.73 -16.00
C LYS A 20 2.46 -13.60 -14.98
N ILE A 21 3.51 -12.79 -15.00
CA ILE A 21 3.67 -11.66 -14.09
C ILE A 21 3.43 -10.37 -14.87
N TRP A 22 2.44 -9.59 -14.44
CA TRP A 22 1.98 -8.38 -15.12
C TRP A 22 2.14 -7.15 -14.23
N ILE A 23 2.63 -6.06 -14.82
CA ILE A 23 2.33 -4.72 -14.33
C ILE A 23 0.94 -4.35 -14.82
N VAL A 24 0.09 -3.89 -13.90
CA VAL A 24 -1.29 -3.47 -14.17
C VAL A 24 -1.52 -2.02 -13.78
N ASP A 25 -2.58 -1.43 -14.32
CA ASP A 25 -3.08 -0.13 -13.90
C ASP A 25 -3.95 -0.29 -12.64
N GLY A 26 -3.32 -0.24 -11.45
CA GLY A 26 -4.05 -0.38 -10.19
C GLY A 26 -5.01 0.77 -9.91
N ALA A 27 -4.74 1.98 -10.43
CA ALA A 27 -5.68 3.08 -10.35
C ALA A 27 -6.98 2.74 -11.09
N LEU A 28 -6.88 2.12 -12.27
CA LEU A 28 -8.04 1.61 -13.00
C LEU A 28 -8.77 0.49 -12.24
N ILE A 29 -8.05 -0.40 -11.56
CA ILE A 29 -8.63 -1.47 -10.74
C ILE A 29 -9.40 -0.88 -9.57
N ARG A 30 -8.79 0.02 -8.79
CA ARG A 30 -9.42 0.70 -7.65
C ARG A 30 -10.63 1.53 -8.06
N HIS A 31 -10.60 2.11 -9.25
CA HIS A 31 -11.72 2.87 -9.77
C HIS A 31 -12.89 1.97 -10.23
N LYS A 32 -12.64 0.82 -10.87
CA LYS A 32 -13.69 0.05 -11.58
C LYS A 32 -14.06 -1.30 -11.01
N THR A 33 -13.18 -1.90 -10.22
CA THR A 33 -13.24 -3.32 -9.89
C THR A 33 -13.20 -3.56 -8.39
N ASP A 34 -12.17 -3.05 -7.72
CA ASP A 34 -11.90 -3.32 -6.30
C ASP A 34 -11.04 -2.19 -5.72
N GLU A 35 -11.67 -1.32 -4.93
CA GLU A 35 -11.03 -0.18 -4.26
C GLU A 35 -9.91 -0.58 -3.30
N GLU A 36 -9.91 -1.83 -2.82
CA GLU A 36 -8.94 -2.35 -1.86
C GLU A 36 -7.71 -2.98 -2.53
N PHE A 37 -7.58 -2.89 -3.86
CA PHE A 37 -6.38 -3.38 -4.56
C PHE A 37 -5.16 -2.48 -4.25
N THR A 38 -4.15 -3.05 -3.58
CA THR A 38 -2.94 -2.34 -3.12
C THR A 38 -1.76 -2.51 -4.10
N ASN A 39 -0.55 -2.81 -3.61
CA ASN A 39 0.69 -2.89 -4.40
C ASN A 39 0.72 -4.10 -5.34
N TYR A 40 0.05 -5.20 -5.00
CA TYR A 40 0.07 -6.44 -5.77
C TYR A 40 -1.06 -7.40 -5.38
N GLY A 41 -1.28 -8.44 -6.20
CA GLY A 41 -2.30 -9.46 -5.93
C GLY A 41 -2.24 -10.71 -6.81
N GLN A 42 -2.97 -11.73 -6.37
CA GLN A 42 -3.13 -13.01 -7.08
C GLN A 42 -4.54 -13.59 -6.92
N HIS A 43 -4.90 -14.56 -7.78
CA HIS A 43 -6.24 -15.13 -7.94
C HIS A 43 -6.96 -15.57 -6.65
N TYR A 44 -6.29 -16.25 -5.72
CA TYR A 44 -6.94 -16.76 -4.52
C TYR A 44 -7.29 -15.67 -3.51
N ARG A 45 -6.61 -14.52 -3.57
CA ARG A 45 -6.97 -13.31 -2.81
C ARG A 45 -7.98 -12.46 -3.57
N TYR A 46 -7.76 -12.29 -4.87
CA TYR A 46 -8.57 -11.49 -5.77
C TYR A 46 -9.12 -12.36 -6.91
N PRO A 47 -10.33 -12.94 -6.79
CA PRO A 47 -10.86 -13.90 -7.76
C PRO A 47 -11.03 -13.38 -9.20
N TYR A 48 -11.03 -12.05 -9.39
CA TYR A 48 -11.04 -11.43 -10.72
C TYR A 48 -9.69 -11.49 -11.45
N ILE A 49 -8.59 -11.78 -10.74
CA ILE A 49 -7.28 -12.03 -11.33
C ILE A 49 -7.28 -13.46 -11.89
N PRO A 50 -6.87 -13.70 -13.15
CA PRO A 50 -6.79 -15.06 -13.69
C PRO A 50 -5.88 -15.99 -12.86
N GLN A 51 -6.25 -17.27 -12.77
CA GLN A 51 -5.54 -18.25 -11.92
C GLN A 51 -4.06 -18.44 -12.29
N ASP A 52 -3.69 -18.16 -13.53
CA ASP A 52 -2.34 -18.26 -14.07
C ASP A 52 -1.60 -16.90 -14.09
N GLU A 53 -2.05 -15.92 -13.30
CA GLU A 53 -1.49 -14.57 -13.27
C GLU A 53 -1.17 -14.05 -11.86
N LEU A 54 -0.11 -13.24 -11.81
CA LEU A 54 0.29 -12.43 -10.67
C LEU A 54 0.34 -10.97 -11.13
N TRP A 55 -0.33 -10.07 -10.41
CA TRP A 55 -0.43 -8.66 -10.78
C TRP A 55 0.33 -7.79 -9.78
N LEU A 56 1.11 -6.85 -10.30
CA LEU A 56 1.77 -5.79 -9.55
C LEU A 56 1.19 -4.45 -10.03
N ASP A 57 0.83 -3.57 -9.11
CA ASP A 57 0.43 -2.21 -9.45
C ASP A 57 1.60 -1.47 -10.16
N LYS A 58 1.26 -0.44 -10.92
CA LYS A 58 2.23 0.46 -11.51
C LYS A 58 2.80 1.39 -10.45
N GLU A 59 3.96 1.00 -9.97
CA GLU A 59 4.81 1.72 -9.01
C GLU A 59 5.46 2.98 -9.61
N ALA A 60 5.78 3.96 -8.75
CA ALA A 60 6.65 5.08 -9.12
C ALA A 60 8.14 4.66 -9.21
N ASN A 61 8.55 3.63 -8.45
CA ASN A 61 9.90 3.09 -8.41
C ASN A 61 9.90 1.56 -8.52
N GLU A 62 10.65 1.02 -9.48
CA GLU A 62 10.65 -0.43 -9.76
C GLU A 62 11.48 -1.27 -8.77
N ASN A 63 11.90 -0.70 -7.64
CA ASN A 63 13.00 -1.23 -6.83
C ASN A 63 12.58 -2.31 -5.82
N GLU A 64 11.28 -2.58 -5.69
CA GLU A 64 10.72 -3.60 -4.79
C GLU A 64 10.05 -4.79 -5.49
N ARG A 65 9.85 -4.72 -6.81
CA ARG A 65 9.15 -5.75 -7.60
C ARG A 65 9.55 -7.17 -7.29
N GLN A 66 10.86 -7.42 -7.09
CA GLN A 66 11.33 -8.77 -6.84
C GLN A 66 10.80 -9.34 -5.51
N PHE A 67 10.74 -8.51 -4.45
CA PHE A 67 10.16 -8.90 -3.17
C PHE A 67 8.68 -9.29 -3.34
N PHE A 68 7.91 -8.47 -4.07
CA PHE A 68 6.49 -8.71 -4.33
C PHE A 68 6.27 -9.96 -5.18
N ILE A 69 7.09 -10.18 -6.21
CA ILE A 69 7.03 -11.39 -7.04
C ILE A 69 7.29 -12.64 -6.19
N ASP A 70 8.36 -12.64 -5.38
CA ASP A 70 8.73 -13.81 -4.60
C ASP A 70 7.71 -14.09 -3.48
N HIS A 71 7.14 -13.03 -2.88
CA HIS A 71 5.99 -13.12 -1.97
C HIS A 71 4.80 -13.82 -2.64
N LEU A 72 4.33 -13.29 -3.77
CA LEU A 72 3.18 -13.81 -4.51
C LEU A 72 3.37 -15.25 -4.97
N LEU A 73 4.58 -15.64 -5.37
CA LEU A 73 4.89 -17.02 -5.76
C LEU A 73 4.73 -17.98 -4.58
N VAL A 74 5.13 -17.57 -3.37
CA VAL A 74 4.94 -18.37 -2.16
C VAL A 74 3.45 -18.44 -1.81
N GLU A 75 2.76 -17.31 -1.76
CA GLU A 75 1.34 -17.22 -1.42
C GLU A 75 0.50 -18.08 -2.37
N HIS A 76 0.64 -17.86 -3.69
CA HIS A 76 -0.10 -18.59 -4.73
C HIS A 76 0.11 -20.10 -4.62
N ARG A 77 1.36 -20.55 -4.50
CA ARG A 77 1.70 -21.98 -4.37
C ARG A 77 1.03 -22.60 -3.14
N LEU A 78 1.05 -21.90 -2.00
CA LEU A 78 0.50 -22.40 -0.75
C LEU A 78 -1.03 -22.43 -0.78
N MET A 79 -1.68 -21.38 -1.28
CA MET A 79 -3.13 -21.32 -1.42
C MET A 79 -3.66 -22.31 -2.46
N LYS A 80 -2.93 -22.51 -3.58
CA LYS A 80 -3.21 -23.58 -4.55
C LYS A 80 -3.16 -24.98 -3.93
N ALA A 81 -2.33 -25.17 -2.91
CA ALA A 81 -2.24 -26.41 -2.15
C ALA A 81 -3.30 -26.52 -1.03
N GLY A 82 -4.22 -25.55 -0.92
CA GLY A 82 -5.32 -25.56 0.03
C GLY A 82 -5.00 -24.96 1.40
N LYS A 83 -3.86 -24.26 1.56
CA LYS A 83 -3.62 -23.48 2.79
C LYS A 83 -4.56 -22.27 2.85
N THR A 84 -4.87 -21.86 4.09
CA THR A 84 -5.62 -20.63 4.34
C THR A 84 -4.81 -19.42 3.91
N TYR A 85 -5.48 -18.31 3.62
CA TYR A 85 -4.82 -17.04 3.27
C TYR A 85 -3.83 -16.60 4.37
N ASN A 86 -4.27 -16.61 5.64
CA ASN A 86 -3.43 -16.20 6.76
C ASN A 86 -2.15 -17.05 6.90
N ASP A 87 -2.25 -18.38 6.72
CA ASP A 87 -1.07 -19.26 6.76
C ASP A 87 -0.13 -19.02 5.57
N ALA A 88 -0.69 -18.72 4.39
CA ALA A 88 0.08 -18.45 3.18
C ALA A 88 0.82 -17.11 3.29
N LEU A 89 0.11 -16.06 3.73
CA LEU A 89 0.64 -14.73 3.99
C LEU A 89 1.79 -14.77 5.00
N TYR A 90 1.59 -15.42 6.15
CA TYR A 90 2.64 -15.56 7.16
C TYR A 90 3.93 -16.21 6.63
N GLU A 91 3.82 -17.22 5.77
CA GLU A 91 4.99 -17.88 5.17
C GLU A 91 5.62 -17.03 4.06
N ALA A 92 4.83 -16.29 3.29
CA ALA A 92 5.33 -15.34 2.29
C ALA A 92 6.10 -14.18 2.94
N ASP A 93 5.55 -13.60 4.02
CA ASP A 93 6.22 -12.57 4.84
C ASP A 93 7.58 -13.01 5.34
N LYS A 94 7.71 -14.28 5.76
CA LYS A 94 8.99 -14.82 6.24
C LYS A 94 10.05 -14.85 5.14
N VAL A 95 9.63 -15.17 3.91
CA VAL A 95 10.53 -15.17 2.74
C VAL A 95 10.94 -13.74 2.40
N GLU A 96 9.97 -12.84 2.27
CA GLU A 96 10.24 -11.44 1.94
C GLU A 96 11.08 -10.73 3.03
N ARG A 97 10.78 -10.93 4.32
CA ARG A 97 11.59 -10.40 5.43
C ARG A 97 13.05 -10.88 5.35
N LYS A 98 13.28 -12.12 4.93
CA LYS A 98 14.64 -12.64 4.74
C LYS A 98 15.35 -11.92 3.59
N GLU A 99 14.66 -11.70 2.48
CA GLU A 99 15.19 -10.99 1.32
C GLU A 99 15.50 -9.52 1.63
N ARG A 100 14.59 -8.81 2.31
CA ARG A 100 14.78 -7.43 2.79
C ARG A 100 15.92 -7.29 3.79
N ARG A 101 16.18 -8.31 4.61
CA ARG A 101 17.38 -8.32 5.48
C ARG A 101 18.68 -8.44 4.68
N ILE A 102 18.66 -9.20 3.59
CA ILE A 102 19.83 -9.42 2.72
C ILE A 102 20.08 -8.20 1.82
N SER A 103 19.05 -7.45 1.43
CA SER A 103 19.16 -6.24 0.60
C SER A 103 20.00 -5.12 1.24
N GLY A 104 20.21 -5.18 2.56
CA GLY A 104 20.99 -4.22 3.33
C GLY A 104 20.18 -3.03 3.82
N ASP A 105 18.88 -2.96 3.55
CA ASP A 105 18.01 -1.85 3.96
C ASP A 105 17.97 -1.69 5.48
N VAL A 106 17.82 -2.81 6.22
CA VAL A 106 17.89 -2.83 7.69
C VAL A 106 19.22 -2.27 8.20
N LYS A 107 20.34 -2.58 7.54
CA LYS A 107 21.67 -2.12 7.97
C LYS A 107 21.84 -0.60 7.85
N LYS A 108 21.19 0.02 6.86
CA LYS A 108 21.23 1.47 6.63
C LYS A 108 20.67 2.24 7.82
N VAL A 109 19.55 1.79 8.37
CA VAL A 109 18.84 2.52 9.44
C VAL A 109 19.16 2.05 10.86
N THR A 110 19.61 0.80 11.04
CA THR A 110 19.97 0.28 12.37
C THR A 110 21.44 0.44 12.74
N LYS A 111 22.28 1.04 11.86
CA LYS A 111 23.75 1.08 12.00
C LYS A 111 24.31 -0.32 12.35
N ASN A 112 24.01 -1.31 11.51
CA ASN A 112 24.35 -2.72 11.73
C ASN A 112 23.78 -3.32 13.04
N GLY A 113 22.55 -2.95 13.43
CA GLY A 113 21.90 -3.44 14.64
C GLY A 113 22.37 -2.80 15.95
N SER A 114 23.16 -1.71 15.89
CA SER A 114 23.61 -0.98 17.08
C SER A 114 22.58 0.04 17.60
N LYS A 115 21.55 0.36 16.81
CA LYS A 115 20.41 1.21 17.19
C LYS A 115 19.12 0.58 16.67
N LEU A 116 18.02 0.77 17.40
CA LEU A 116 16.69 0.56 16.86
C LEU A 116 16.43 1.53 15.69
N PRO A 117 15.65 1.14 14.67
CA PRO A 117 15.25 2.05 13.59
C PRO A 117 14.57 3.29 14.17
N ASP A 118 14.96 4.47 13.69
CA ASP A 118 14.29 5.73 14.01
C ASP A 118 13.19 5.98 12.97
N PRO A 119 11.94 6.24 13.37
CA PRO A 119 10.89 6.60 12.41
C PRO A 119 11.25 7.79 11.52
N HIS A 120 12.07 8.73 12.02
CA HIS A 120 12.51 9.88 11.23
C HIS A 120 13.50 9.51 10.11
N ASP A 121 14.15 8.34 10.18
CA ASP A 121 15.11 7.91 9.15
C ASP A 121 14.41 7.52 7.82
N VAL A 122 13.08 7.34 7.81
CA VAL A 122 12.31 7.03 6.60
C VAL A 122 11.68 8.27 5.95
N HIS A 123 11.70 9.43 6.61
CA HIS A 123 11.17 10.67 6.04
C HIS A 123 11.97 11.08 4.80
N LYS A 124 11.30 11.28 3.67
CA LYS A 124 11.93 11.78 2.44
C LYS A 124 11.65 13.27 2.23
N GLU A 125 10.37 13.65 2.34
CA GLU A 125 9.91 15.01 2.05
C GLU A 125 8.75 15.37 2.96
N LEU A 126 8.83 16.52 3.63
CA LEU A 126 7.68 17.10 4.29
C LEU A 126 6.77 17.67 3.21
N TRP A 127 5.65 17.01 2.93
CA TRP A 127 4.71 17.47 1.92
C TRP A 127 3.98 18.72 2.40
N LYS A 128 3.43 18.67 3.62
CA LYS A 128 2.78 19.84 4.24
C LYS A 128 2.72 19.70 5.75
N LYS A 129 2.82 20.82 6.46
CA LYS A 129 2.40 20.93 7.86
C LYS A 129 1.07 21.67 7.92
N LEU A 130 0.06 21.00 8.46
CA LEU A 130 -1.30 21.51 8.58
C LEU A 130 -1.42 22.49 9.76
N GLU A 131 -2.40 23.38 9.72
CA GLU A 131 -2.62 24.39 10.77
C GLU A 131 -2.91 23.76 12.14
N ASN A 132 -3.54 22.59 12.17
CA ASN A 132 -3.79 21.81 13.38
C ASN A 132 -2.52 21.12 13.94
N GLY A 133 -1.37 21.30 13.29
CA GLY A 133 -0.07 20.78 13.71
C GLY A 133 0.27 19.38 13.19
N VAL A 134 -0.57 18.75 12.38
CA VAL A 134 -0.27 17.48 11.72
C VAL A 134 0.76 17.69 10.61
N SER A 135 1.75 16.81 10.53
CA SER A 135 2.74 16.78 9.45
C SER A 135 2.44 15.64 8.48
N VAL A 136 2.28 15.96 7.20
CA VAL A 136 2.12 14.99 6.13
C VAL A 136 3.48 14.80 5.46
N TRP A 137 4.00 13.58 5.49
CA TRP A 137 5.30 13.21 4.97
C TRP A 137 5.15 12.25 3.78
N ILE A 138 5.93 12.49 2.73
CA ILE A 138 6.30 11.41 1.80
C ILE A 138 7.44 10.63 2.47
N VAL A 139 7.27 9.33 2.62
CA VAL A 139 8.23 8.44 3.29
C VAL A 139 8.79 7.40 2.32
N ASN A 140 9.95 6.86 2.66
CA ASN A 140 10.54 5.74 1.93
C ASN A 140 9.80 4.44 2.31
N GLY A 141 8.77 4.09 1.54
CA GLY A 141 7.91 2.94 1.84
C GLY A 141 8.69 1.62 1.87
N ARG A 142 9.68 1.47 0.99
CA ARG A 142 10.61 0.33 1.00
C ARG A 142 11.31 0.17 2.34
N LEU A 143 11.81 1.26 2.91
CA LEU A 143 12.47 1.22 4.22
C LEU A 143 11.46 0.93 5.32
N VAL A 144 10.25 1.51 5.27
CA VAL A 144 9.17 1.20 6.23
C VAL A 144 8.89 -0.31 6.24
N ARG A 145 8.66 -0.92 5.07
CA ARG A 145 8.46 -2.37 4.92
C ARG A 145 9.63 -3.23 5.36
N SER A 146 10.84 -2.68 5.26
CA SER A 146 12.05 -3.40 5.66
C SER A 146 12.27 -3.43 7.17
N VAL A 147 11.77 -2.44 7.92
CA VAL A 147 12.18 -2.23 9.33
C VAL A 147 11.05 -2.10 10.34
N PHE A 148 9.88 -1.63 9.91
CA PHE A 148 8.74 -1.42 10.80
C PHE A 148 7.65 -2.44 10.52
N ASP A 149 7.07 -2.40 9.32
CA ASP A 149 5.92 -3.22 8.98
C ASP A 149 5.89 -3.55 7.48
N ILE A 150 6.02 -4.85 7.18
CA ILE A 150 6.00 -5.39 5.82
C ILE A 150 4.66 -5.14 5.12
N ASP A 151 3.58 -4.98 5.89
CA ASP A 151 2.21 -4.78 5.41
C ASP A 151 1.85 -3.30 5.21
N PHE A 152 2.82 -2.38 5.37
CA PHE A 152 2.62 -0.97 5.05
C PHE A 152 2.36 -0.81 3.54
N THR A 153 1.13 -0.46 3.18
CA THR A 153 0.66 -0.34 1.79
C THR A 153 0.02 1.04 1.60
N ALA A 154 0.53 1.81 0.62
CA ALA A 154 0.12 3.18 0.28
C ALA A 154 0.35 4.28 1.32
N GLY A 155 -0.09 4.13 2.56
CA GLY A 155 -0.07 5.18 3.57
C GLY A 155 -0.29 4.66 5.00
N GLY A 156 -0.26 5.59 5.96
CA GLY A 156 -0.57 5.28 7.35
C GLY A 156 -0.41 6.47 8.29
N HIS A 157 -0.92 6.35 9.52
CA HIS A 157 -0.85 7.43 10.51
C HIS A 157 -0.71 6.96 11.96
N ASP A 158 -0.42 7.92 12.85
CA ASP A 158 -0.17 7.78 14.30
C ASP A 158 -1.30 7.18 15.16
N LYS A 159 -2.40 6.74 14.55
CA LYS A 159 -3.52 6.07 15.24
C LYS A 159 -3.67 4.61 14.86
N VAL A 160 -3.02 4.19 13.78
CA VAL A 160 -2.97 2.79 13.33
C VAL A 160 -1.62 2.19 13.66
N TYR A 161 -0.54 2.93 13.39
CA TYR A 161 0.82 2.42 13.51
C TYR A 161 1.55 3.06 14.69
N GLU A 162 1.99 2.23 15.65
CA GLU A 162 2.75 2.69 16.82
C GLU A 162 4.11 3.28 16.47
N PHE A 163 4.68 2.90 15.32
CA PHE A 163 5.97 3.43 14.85
C PHE A 163 5.84 4.78 14.15
N VAL A 164 4.62 5.22 13.79
CA VAL A 164 4.41 6.54 13.19
C VAL A 164 4.36 7.58 14.32
N PRO A 165 5.24 8.60 14.30
CA PRO A 165 5.26 9.62 15.35
C PRO A 165 3.91 10.33 15.50
N GLU A 166 3.59 10.75 16.72
CA GLU A 166 2.36 11.49 16.98
C GLU A 166 2.20 12.69 16.04
N ARG A 167 0.97 12.88 15.55
CA ARG A 167 0.64 13.95 14.59
C ARG A 167 1.35 13.85 13.25
N GLU A 168 1.68 12.63 12.81
CA GLU A 168 2.14 12.39 11.45
C GLU A 168 1.17 11.52 10.64
N VAL A 169 1.11 11.84 9.35
CA VAL A 169 0.49 11.04 8.29
C VAL A 169 1.56 10.79 7.24
N TRP A 170 1.74 9.53 6.85
CA TRP A 170 2.77 9.09 5.93
C TRP A 170 2.13 8.62 4.64
N ILE A 171 2.73 9.00 3.51
CA ILE A 171 2.38 8.53 2.17
C ILE A 171 3.62 7.85 1.59
N ASP A 172 3.44 6.63 1.09
CA ASP A 172 4.49 5.86 0.43
C ASP A 172 4.97 6.59 -0.83
N ASP A 173 6.29 6.75 -0.97
CA ASP A 173 6.90 7.38 -2.13
C ASP A 173 6.70 6.61 -3.43
N ASP A 174 6.34 5.33 -3.33
CA ASP A 174 6.07 4.47 -4.46
C ASP A 174 4.67 4.67 -5.07
N ILE A 175 3.79 5.40 -4.38
CA ILE A 175 2.49 5.82 -4.93
C ILE A 175 2.71 6.87 -6.02
N MET A 176 2.15 6.59 -7.20
CA MET A 176 2.11 7.51 -8.33
C MET A 176 1.53 8.85 -7.92
N GLU A 177 2.14 9.96 -8.35
CA GLU A 177 1.77 11.31 -7.90
C GLU A 177 0.27 11.61 -8.05
N ILE A 178 -0.36 11.16 -9.13
CA ILE A 178 -1.79 11.33 -9.41
C ILE A 178 -2.70 10.60 -8.40
N GLU A 179 -2.21 9.55 -7.75
CA GLU A 179 -2.94 8.75 -6.76
C GLU A 179 -2.78 9.29 -5.33
N ARG A 180 -1.72 10.06 -5.06
CA ARG A 180 -1.37 10.48 -3.69
C ARG A 180 -2.46 11.32 -3.03
N GLY A 181 -3.23 12.09 -3.80
CA GLY A 181 -4.34 12.88 -3.26
C GLY A 181 -5.47 12.02 -2.69
N TYR A 182 -5.77 10.88 -3.32
CA TYR A 182 -6.78 9.94 -2.85
C TYR A 182 -6.33 9.20 -1.60
N VAL A 183 -5.09 8.68 -1.61
CA VAL A 183 -4.48 8.04 -0.43
C VAL A 183 -4.44 9.02 0.73
N LEU A 184 -4.01 10.27 0.50
CA LEU A 184 -3.99 11.31 1.52
C LEU A 184 -5.38 11.58 2.10
N LEU A 185 -6.42 11.59 1.27
CA LEU A 185 -7.79 11.78 1.73
C LEU A 185 -8.20 10.63 2.67
N HIS A 186 -7.93 9.39 2.26
CA HIS A 186 -8.19 8.20 3.08
C HIS A 186 -7.51 8.32 4.45
N GLU A 187 -6.21 8.57 4.45
CA GLU A 187 -5.41 8.64 5.68
C GLU A 187 -5.85 9.78 6.61
N LEU A 188 -6.11 10.98 6.08
CA LEU A 188 -6.55 12.11 6.89
C LEU A 188 -7.95 11.88 7.46
N HIS A 189 -8.88 11.39 6.63
CA HIS A 189 -10.24 11.11 7.07
C HIS A 189 -10.26 10.03 8.16
N GLU A 190 -9.56 8.91 7.93
CA GLU A 190 -9.50 7.79 8.87
C GLU A 190 -8.96 8.26 10.23
N ARG A 191 -7.83 8.96 10.20
CA ARG A 191 -7.19 9.55 11.37
C ARG A 191 -8.13 10.46 12.15
N ASN A 192 -8.80 11.38 11.46
CA ASN A 192 -9.68 12.36 12.09
C ASN A 192 -10.91 11.68 12.72
N ARG A 193 -11.45 10.63 12.09
CA ARG A 193 -12.56 9.84 12.66
C ARG A 193 -12.11 9.01 13.87
N MET A 194 -10.92 8.41 13.84
CA MET A 194 -10.37 7.70 14.99
C MET A 194 -10.10 8.63 16.18
N ILE A 195 -9.58 9.85 15.95
CA ILE A 195 -9.43 10.88 16.99
C ILE A 195 -10.79 11.26 17.61
N SER A 196 -11.85 11.24 16.80
CA SER A 196 -13.22 11.49 17.24
C SER A 196 -13.87 10.29 17.96
N GLY A 197 -13.11 9.21 18.19
CA GLY A 197 -13.53 8.04 18.97
C GLY A 197 -14.11 6.89 18.14
N TRP A 198 -13.98 6.91 16.82
CA TRP A 198 -14.36 5.76 16.00
C TRP A 198 -13.36 4.62 16.14
N THR A 199 -13.84 3.37 16.04
CA THR A 199 -12.96 2.21 15.89
C THR A 199 -12.27 2.26 14.53
N TYR A 200 -11.11 1.60 14.42
CA TYR A 200 -10.39 1.46 13.16
C TYR A 200 -11.30 0.94 12.04
N ASP A 201 -11.94 -0.22 12.23
CA ASP A 201 -12.80 -0.83 11.20
C ASP A 201 -13.89 0.12 10.68
N LYS A 202 -14.45 0.95 11.56
CA LYS A 202 -15.50 1.91 11.19
C LYS A 202 -14.92 3.11 10.45
N ALA A 203 -13.79 3.65 10.91
CA ALA A 203 -13.10 4.76 10.27
C ALA A 203 -12.60 4.35 8.89
N HIS A 204 -11.92 3.21 8.80
CA HIS A 204 -11.39 2.64 7.58
C HIS A 204 -12.47 2.41 6.53
N ALA A 205 -13.55 1.71 6.89
CA ALA A 205 -14.65 1.43 5.97
C ALA A 205 -15.40 2.69 5.49
N GLU A 206 -15.28 3.82 6.19
CA GLU A 206 -15.82 5.09 5.70
C GLU A 206 -14.81 5.86 4.86
N SER A 207 -13.54 5.85 5.23
CA SER A 207 -12.47 6.40 4.40
C SER A 207 -12.42 5.74 3.02
N SER A 208 -12.53 4.40 2.93
CA SER A 208 -12.56 3.70 1.63
C SER A 208 -13.74 4.18 0.77
N LYS A 209 -14.91 4.44 1.36
CA LYS A 209 -16.08 4.96 0.64
C LYS A 209 -15.87 6.38 0.15
N MET A 210 -15.29 7.23 1.00
CA MET A 210 -15.00 8.61 0.66
C MET A 210 -13.94 8.69 -0.45
N GLU A 211 -12.88 7.89 -0.36
CA GLU A 211 -11.87 7.74 -1.40
C GLU A 211 -12.52 7.29 -2.71
N TYR A 212 -13.30 6.21 -2.68
CA TYR A 212 -14.00 5.67 -3.84
C TYR A 212 -14.92 6.71 -4.49
N HIS A 213 -15.66 7.47 -3.69
CA HIS A 213 -16.51 8.56 -4.17
C HIS A 213 -15.69 9.62 -4.90
N CYS A 214 -14.60 10.11 -4.31
CA CYS A 214 -13.73 11.11 -4.93
C CYS A 214 -13.03 10.57 -6.18
N ARG A 215 -12.70 9.28 -6.26
CA ARG A 215 -12.19 8.66 -7.50
C ARG A 215 -13.19 8.73 -8.65
N HIS A 216 -14.48 8.85 -8.36
CA HIS A 216 -15.56 9.02 -9.34
C HIS A 216 -15.98 10.49 -9.54
N HIS A 217 -15.61 11.36 -8.59
CA HIS A 217 -15.90 12.80 -8.59
C HIS A 217 -14.60 13.57 -8.27
N PRO A 218 -13.60 13.54 -9.18
CA PRO A 218 -12.26 14.06 -8.90
C PRO A 218 -12.23 15.57 -8.64
N ASP A 219 -13.24 16.30 -9.10
CA ASP A 219 -13.46 17.71 -8.83
C ASP A 219 -13.81 18.00 -7.36
N GLU A 220 -14.37 17.02 -6.64
CA GLU A 220 -14.69 17.15 -5.21
C GLU A 220 -13.49 16.84 -4.30
N LEU A 221 -12.40 16.27 -4.82
CA LEU A 221 -11.24 15.85 -4.02
C LEU A 221 -10.62 17.01 -3.23
N HIS A 222 -10.53 18.19 -3.83
CA HIS A 222 -9.97 19.36 -3.16
C HIS A 222 -10.81 19.79 -1.95
N ASP A 223 -12.13 19.83 -2.10
CA ASP A 223 -13.06 20.21 -1.04
C ASP A 223 -13.10 19.16 0.07
N ALA A 224 -13.08 17.88 -0.30
CA ALA A 224 -12.94 16.75 0.61
C ALA A 224 -11.65 16.83 1.45
N LEU A 225 -10.51 17.08 0.81
CA LEU A 225 -9.24 17.27 1.51
C LEU A 225 -9.26 18.51 2.42
N ALA A 226 -9.85 19.62 1.95
CA ALA A 226 -9.99 20.84 2.75
C ALA A 226 -10.84 20.59 4.02
N ALA A 227 -11.90 19.79 3.92
CA ALA A 227 -12.71 19.38 5.07
C ALA A 227 -11.92 18.57 6.12
N GLU A 228 -10.87 17.87 5.70
CA GLU A 228 -9.97 17.12 6.59
C GLU A 228 -8.73 17.95 7.02
N GLY A 229 -8.71 19.25 6.72
CA GLY A 229 -7.70 20.21 7.18
C GLY A 229 -6.51 20.42 6.23
N TRP A 230 -6.60 19.95 4.98
CA TRP A 230 -5.56 20.12 3.97
C TRP A 230 -5.50 21.54 3.35
N ALA A 231 -6.44 22.44 3.68
CA ALA A 231 -6.52 23.80 3.13
C ALA A 231 -5.18 24.57 3.18
#